data_AF-A0A7D7YX00-F1
#
_entry.id   AF-A0A7D7YX00-F1
#
_cell.length_a   1.000
_cell.length_b   1.000
_cell.length_c   1.000
_cell.angle_alpha   90.00
_cell.angle_beta   90.00
_cell.angle_gamma   90.00
#
_symmetry.space_group_name_H-M   'P 1'
#
loop_
_entity.id
_entity.type
_entity.pdbx_description
1 polymer ?
#
loop_
_entity_poly.entity_id
_entity_poly.type
_entity_poly.pdbx_seq_one_letter_code
_entity_poly.pdbx_strand_id
1 'polypeptide(L)'
;MKERSDEVVAFDKEVFGNKVHEQYLGYRGELQRTTDKKTELFIQLNYFQSCLEDSMEYLLKTDKSRDIPQGTIIRILFARGIITPTQAKNAMKINKIKNICAHNFHDPSFENKAKEKIDEVKPDFTGGYILYDGPHRPTLEQMQKYYDGWNMFEKLNFIIHDLILNIEFNVSNLED
;
A
#
# COMPACT_ATOMS: atom_id res chain seq x y z
N MET A 1 -10.96 23.86 36.69
CA MET A 1 -11.09 23.18 35.39
C MET A 1 -9.82 23.47 34.61
N LYS A 2 -9.00 22.46 34.33
CA LYS A 2 -7.87 22.60 33.40
C LYS A 2 -8.47 22.47 32.00
N GLU A 3 -8.44 23.55 31.24
CA GLU A 3 -8.63 23.49 29.80
C GLU A 3 -7.55 22.53 29.27
N ARG A 4 -7.99 21.38 28.75
CA ARG A 4 -7.13 20.59 27.86
C ARG A 4 -6.98 21.48 26.64
N SER A 5 -5.80 22.05 26.44
CA SER A 5 -5.41 22.52 25.12
C SER A 5 -5.59 21.34 24.19
N ASP A 6 -6.56 21.42 23.29
CA ASP A 6 -6.62 20.53 22.14
C ASP A 6 -5.27 20.70 21.44
N GLU A 7 -4.38 19.72 21.61
CA GLU A 7 -3.15 19.64 20.84
C GLU A 7 -3.57 19.72 19.37
N VAL A 8 -3.21 20.82 18.72
CA VAL A 8 -3.34 20.94 17.28
C VAL A 8 -2.46 19.83 16.72
N VAL A 9 -3.08 18.74 16.29
CA VAL A 9 -2.37 17.66 15.61
C VAL A 9 -1.72 18.30 14.38
N ALA A 10 -0.41 18.45 14.44
CA ALA A 10 0.35 18.98 13.32
C ALA A 10 0.32 17.93 12.21
N PHE A 11 -0.41 18.23 11.14
CA PHE A 11 -0.39 17.44 9.91
C PHE A 11 0.77 17.91 9.03
N ASP A 12 1.99 17.83 9.57
CA ASP A 12 3.22 18.18 8.88
C ASP A 12 3.80 16.96 8.13
N LYS A 13 4.67 17.26 7.17
CA LYS A 13 5.27 16.26 6.26
C LYS A 13 6.15 15.24 6.99
N GLU A 14 6.83 15.67 8.06
CA GLU A 14 7.72 14.80 8.84
C GLU A 14 6.92 13.78 9.65
N VAL A 15 5.83 14.22 10.30
CA VAL A 15 4.88 13.37 11.01
C VAL A 15 4.24 12.36 10.07
N PHE A 16 3.85 12.77 8.85
CA PHE A 16 3.34 11.84 7.84
C PHE A 16 4.39 10.79 7.44
N GLY A 17 5.62 11.21 7.10
CA GLY A 17 6.70 10.29 6.74
C GLY A 17 7.02 9.31 7.87
N ASN A 18 7.06 9.77 9.11
CA ASN A 18 7.27 8.93 10.30
C ASN A 18 6.16 7.88 10.47
N LYS A 19 4.89 8.28 10.30
CA LYS A 19 3.75 7.34 10.34
C LYS A 19 3.88 6.25 9.27
N VAL A 20 4.16 6.63 8.01
CA VAL A 20 4.33 5.66 6.92
C VAL A 20 5.50 4.71 7.21
N HIS A 21 6.62 5.23 7.73
CA HIS A 21 7.76 4.40 8.11
C HIS A 21 7.43 3.43 9.25
N GLU A 22 6.71 3.88 10.29
CA GLU A 22 6.26 3.02 11.38
C GLU A 22 5.33 1.90 10.89
N GLN A 23 4.39 2.21 9.97
CA GLN A 23 3.56 1.19 9.33
C GLN A 23 4.41 0.15 8.59
N TYR A 24 5.45 0.59 7.88
CA TYR A 24 6.36 -0.32 7.19
C TYR A 24 7.16 -1.21 8.16
N LEU A 25 7.68 -0.66 9.27
CA LEU A 25 8.40 -1.44 10.28
C LEU A 25 7.48 -2.47 10.95
N GLY A 26 6.26 -2.08 11.31
CA GLY A 26 5.25 -2.98 11.86
C GLY A 26 4.92 -4.12 10.90
N TYR A 27 4.61 -3.76 9.64
CA TYR A 27 4.39 -4.69 8.54
C TYR A 27 5.52 -5.72 8.37
N ARG A 28 6.77 -5.26 8.30
CA ARG A 28 7.94 -6.15 8.15
C ARG A 28 8.11 -7.06 9.37
N GLY A 29 7.90 -6.54 10.58
CA GLY A 29 7.98 -7.30 11.81
C GLY A 29 6.89 -8.38 11.94
N GLU A 30 5.67 -8.11 11.47
CA GLU A 30 4.60 -9.10 11.40
C GLU A 30 4.87 -10.18 10.35
N LEU A 31 5.33 -9.79 9.16
CA LEU A 31 5.69 -10.74 8.10
C LEU A 31 6.79 -11.72 8.54
N GLN A 32 7.83 -11.23 9.21
CA GLN A 32 8.94 -12.09 9.70
C GLN A 32 8.49 -13.17 10.69
N ARG A 33 7.41 -12.92 11.43
CA ARG A 33 6.85 -13.84 12.42
C ARG A 33 5.77 -14.76 11.87
N THR A 34 5.35 -14.53 10.62
CA THR A 34 4.25 -15.24 9.98
C THR A 34 4.76 -16.39 9.14
N THR A 35 4.15 -17.56 9.29
CA THR A 35 4.50 -18.77 8.54
C THR A 35 3.36 -19.27 7.65
N ASP A 36 2.12 -18.82 7.90
CA ASP A 36 0.97 -19.20 7.09
C ASP A 36 0.64 -18.12 6.04
N LYS A 37 0.32 -18.61 4.84
CA LYS A 37 0.13 -17.79 3.65
C LYS A 37 -1.14 -16.94 3.67
N LYS A 38 -2.16 -17.37 4.41
CA LYS A 38 -3.38 -16.58 4.56
C LYS A 38 -3.11 -15.33 5.40
N THR A 39 -2.47 -15.48 6.55
CA THR A 39 -2.09 -14.35 7.41
C THR A 39 -1.12 -13.42 6.70
N GLU A 40 -0.14 -13.95 5.95
CA GLU A 40 0.78 -13.13 5.14
C GLU A 40 0.01 -12.19 4.20
N LEU A 41 -1.04 -12.69 3.53
CA LEU A 41 -1.90 -11.88 2.67
C LEU A 41 -2.66 -10.79 3.45
N PHE A 42 -3.20 -11.09 4.63
CA PHE A 42 -3.88 -10.08 5.46
C PHE A 42 -2.94 -8.98 5.92
N ILE A 43 -1.74 -9.35 6.36
CA ILE A 43 -0.72 -8.39 6.80
C ILE A 43 -0.39 -7.43 5.65
N GLN A 44 -0.17 -7.95 4.44
CA GLN A 44 0.08 -7.14 3.25
C GLN A 44 -1.07 -6.18 2.93
N LEU A 45 -2.32 -6.66 2.98
CA LEU A 45 -3.51 -5.86 2.66
C LEU A 45 -3.82 -4.81 3.72
N ASN A 46 -3.55 -5.11 5.00
CA ASN A 46 -3.72 -4.17 6.11
C ASN A 46 -2.65 -3.08 6.06
N TYR A 47 -1.40 -3.43 5.75
CA TYR A 47 -0.36 -2.42 5.50
C TYR A 47 -0.78 -1.45 4.39
N PHE A 48 -1.25 -1.98 3.25
CA PHE A 48 -1.76 -1.14 2.16
C PHE A 48 -2.91 -0.23 2.60
N GLN A 49 -3.85 -0.75 3.39
CA GLN A 49 -4.95 0.03 3.97
C GLN A 49 -4.44 1.20 4.81
N SER A 50 -3.59 0.90 5.81
CA SER A 50 -3.12 1.90 6.77
C SER A 50 -2.44 3.06 6.05
N CYS A 51 -1.59 2.77 5.07
CA CYS A 51 -0.91 3.80 4.30
C CYS A 51 -1.87 4.66 3.44
N LEU A 52 -2.95 4.08 2.90
CA LEU A 52 -3.98 4.85 2.20
C LEU A 52 -4.72 5.79 3.16
N GLU A 53 -5.06 5.31 4.36
CA GLU A 53 -5.72 6.12 5.39
C GLU A 53 -4.81 7.26 5.87
N ASP A 54 -3.55 6.96 6.18
CA ASP A 54 -2.56 7.95 6.62
C ASP A 54 -2.31 9.01 5.54
N SER A 55 -2.27 8.59 4.27
CA SER A 55 -2.18 9.53 3.14
C SER A 55 -3.39 10.47 3.09
N MET A 56 -4.60 9.96 3.31
CA MET A 56 -5.80 10.79 3.30
C MET A 56 -5.93 11.69 4.51
N GLU A 57 -5.51 11.22 5.69
CA GLU A 57 -5.38 12.00 6.91
C GLU A 57 -4.46 13.19 6.70
N TYR A 58 -3.30 12.97 6.08
CA TYR A 58 -2.39 14.05 5.72
C TYR A 58 -2.95 15.01 4.65
N LEU A 59 -3.58 14.48 3.60
CA LEU A 59 -4.13 15.30 2.50
C LEU A 59 -5.35 16.15 2.89
N LEU A 60 -6.15 15.67 3.84
CA LEU A 60 -7.36 16.36 4.31
C LEU A 60 -7.15 17.08 5.65
N LYS A 61 -5.98 16.89 6.28
CA LYS A 61 -5.62 17.50 7.56
C LYS A 61 -6.67 17.18 8.64
N THR A 62 -7.15 15.94 8.67
CA THR A 62 -8.18 15.47 9.62
C THR A 62 -8.12 13.96 9.81
N ASP A 63 -8.24 13.54 11.06
CA ASP A 63 -8.41 12.14 11.50
C ASP A 63 -9.71 11.50 10.99
N LYS A 64 -10.75 12.30 10.72
CA LYS A 64 -12.02 11.84 10.14
C LYS A 64 -11.87 11.28 8.73
N SER A 65 -10.74 11.50 8.07
CA SER A 65 -10.47 10.92 6.74
C SER A 65 -10.38 9.40 6.77
N ARG A 66 -10.10 8.78 7.93
CA ARG A 66 -9.95 7.34 8.08
C ARG A 66 -11.26 6.58 7.84
N ASP A 67 -12.40 7.24 7.98
CA ASP A 67 -13.73 6.68 7.67
C ASP A 67 -14.04 6.64 6.17
N ILE A 68 -13.18 7.22 5.32
CA ILE A 68 -13.39 7.24 3.88
C ILE A 68 -13.17 5.83 3.31
N PRO A 69 -14.14 5.26 2.57
CA PRO A 69 -13.97 3.94 1.96
C PRO A 69 -12.72 3.90 1.05
N GLN A 70 -11.93 2.85 1.12
CA GLN A 70 -10.67 2.73 0.36
C GLN A 70 -10.85 2.96 -1.15
N GLY A 71 -11.93 2.47 -1.74
CA GLY A 71 -12.22 2.72 -3.15
C GLY A 71 -12.41 4.21 -3.48
N THR A 72 -12.93 4.99 -2.53
CA THR A 72 -13.04 6.45 -2.63
C THR A 72 -11.67 7.10 -2.46
N ILE A 73 -10.86 6.65 -1.49
CA ILE A 73 -9.46 7.12 -1.32
C ILE A 73 -8.69 6.98 -2.64
N ILE A 74 -8.70 5.79 -3.25
CA ILE A 74 -7.99 5.52 -4.51
C ILE A 74 -8.46 6.46 -5.64
N ARG A 75 -9.76 6.75 -5.72
CA ARG A 75 -10.31 7.71 -6.69
C ARG A 75 -9.83 9.14 -6.43
N ILE A 76 -9.73 9.57 -5.17
CA ILE A 76 -9.21 10.88 -4.81
C ILE A 76 -7.73 10.98 -5.19
N LEU A 77 -6.92 9.98 -4.84
CA LEU A 77 -5.49 9.96 -5.19
C LEU A 77 -5.29 10.02 -6.71
N PHE A 78 -6.10 9.30 -7.48
CA PHE A 78 -6.07 9.36 -8.94
C PHE A 78 -6.49 10.74 -9.47
N ALA A 79 -7.59 11.30 -8.98
CA ALA A 79 -8.10 12.60 -9.43
C ALA A 79 -7.14 13.76 -9.11
N ARG A 80 -6.34 13.63 -8.06
CA ARG A 80 -5.29 14.58 -7.68
C ARG A 80 -3.95 14.35 -8.40
N GLY A 81 -3.86 13.37 -9.30
CA GLY A 81 -2.62 13.04 -10.03
C GLY A 81 -1.52 12.42 -9.18
N ILE A 82 -1.83 11.97 -7.96
CA ILE A 82 -0.87 11.36 -7.02
C ILE A 82 -0.48 9.96 -7.49
N ILE A 83 -1.41 9.26 -8.15
CA ILE A 83 -1.16 7.93 -8.72
C ILE A 83 -1.55 7.90 -10.20
N THR A 84 -0.81 7.12 -10.98
CA THR A 84 -1.06 6.94 -12.42
C THR A 84 -2.33 6.11 -12.67
N PRO A 85 -2.89 6.12 -13.90
CA PRO A 85 -4.00 5.23 -14.25
C PRO A 85 -3.70 3.75 -14.01
N THR A 86 -2.45 3.31 -14.20
CA THR A 86 -2.02 1.93 -13.95
C THR A 86 -2.02 1.63 -12.46
N GLN A 87 -1.43 2.52 -11.66
CA GLN A 87 -1.39 2.39 -10.21
C GLN A 87 -2.80 2.39 -9.60
N ALA A 88 -3.69 3.27 -10.06
CA ALA A 88 -5.09 3.29 -9.62
C ALA A 88 -5.82 1.97 -9.94
N LYS A 89 -5.60 1.39 -11.12
CA LYS A 89 -6.17 0.07 -11.48
C LYS A 89 -5.65 -1.03 -10.56
N ASN A 90 -4.36 -1.03 -10.24
CA ASN A 90 -3.77 -2.02 -9.32
C ASN A 90 -4.28 -1.85 -7.89
N ALA A 91 -4.30 -0.63 -7.37
CA ALA A 91 -4.86 -0.29 -6.07
C ALA A 91 -6.32 -0.77 -5.93
N MET A 92 -7.15 -0.57 -6.97
CA MET A 92 -8.52 -1.07 -6.97
C MET A 92 -8.61 -2.60 -6.97
N LYS A 93 -7.67 -3.31 -7.62
CA LYS A 93 -7.60 -4.78 -7.57
C LYS A 93 -7.16 -5.26 -6.19
N ILE A 94 -6.18 -4.61 -5.56
CA ILE A 94 -5.76 -4.90 -4.18
C ILE A 94 -6.92 -4.73 -3.20
N ASN A 95 -7.68 -3.64 -3.31
CA ASN A 95 -8.89 -3.44 -2.52
C ASN A 95 -9.96 -4.54 -2.74
N LYS A 96 -10.12 -5.04 -3.99
CA LYS A 96 -10.99 -6.19 -4.26
C LYS A 96 -10.49 -7.47 -3.59
N ILE A 97 -9.18 -7.73 -3.61
CA ILE A 97 -8.57 -8.86 -2.92
C ILE A 97 -8.89 -8.77 -1.42
N LYS A 98 -8.74 -7.60 -0.80
CA LYS A 98 -9.11 -7.37 0.61
C LYS A 98 -10.57 -7.70 0.90
N ASN A 99 -11.51 -7.25 0.06
CA ASN A 99 -12.92 -7.56 0.25
C ASN A 99 -13.19 -9.07 0.14
N ILE A 100 -12.52 -9.77 -0.77
CA ILE A 100 -12.58 -11.23 -0.85
C ILE A 100 -12.04 -11.86 0.43
N CYS A 101 -10.93 -11.36 0.97
CA CYS A 101 -10.35 -11.83 2.23
C CYS A 101 -11.32 -11.66 3.41
N ALA A 102 -11.94 -10.49 3.53
CA ALA A 102 -12.87 -10.19 4.61
C ALA A 102 -14.12 -11.10 4.60
N HIS A 103 -14.61 -11.50 3.42
CA HIS A 103 -15.84 -12.27 3.31
C HIS A 103 -15.64 -13.79 3.15
N ASN A 104 -14.49 -14.22 2.61
CA ASN A 104 -14.25 -15.62 2.24
C ASN A 104 -13.08 -16.24 3.01
N PHE A 105 -12.67 -15.69 4.15
CA PHE A 105 -11.52 -16.19 4.91
C PHE A 105 -11.58 -17.69 5.24
N HIS A 106 -12.77 -18.15 5.60
CA HIS A 106 -13.05 -19.54 5.96
C HIS A 106 -13.26 -20.45 4.74
N ASP A 107 -13.28 -19.91 3.52
CA ASP A 107 -13.45 -20.70 2.30
C ASP A 107 -12.17 -21.52 2.02
N PRO A 108 -12.26 -22.85 1.88
CA PRO A 108 -11.11 -23.68 1.49
C PRO A 108 -10.50 -23.30 0.14
N SER A 109 -11.29 -22.71 -0.77
CA SER A 109 -10.84 -22.23 -2.08
C SER A 109 -10.24 -20.82 -2.06
N PHE A 110 -10.18 -20.18 -0.88
CA PHE A 110 -9.70 -18.82 -0.69
C PHE A 110 -8.35 -18.55 -1.38
N GLU A 111 -7.36 -19.41 -1.16
CA GLU A 111 -6.01 -19.20 -1.69
C GLU A 111 -5.99 -19.20 -3.22
N ASN A 112 -6.77 -20.07 -3.86
CA ASN A 112 -6.89 -20.10 -5.31
C ASN A 112 -7.60 -18.84 -5.85
N LYS A 113 -8.68 -18.41 -5.21
CA LYS A 113 -9.40 -17.17 -5.58
C LYS A 113 -8.53 -15.93 -5.40
N ALA A 114 -7.75 -15.88 -4.31
CA ALA A 114 -6.81 -14.79 -4.05
C ALA A 114 -5.69 -14.80 -5.10
N LYS A 115 -5.13 -15.97 -5.42
CA LYS A 115 -4.12 -16.14 -6.46
C LYS A 115 -4.56 -15.59 -7.81
N GLU A 116 -5.72 -16.01 -8.29
CA GLU A 116 -6.29 -15.55 -9.56
C GLU A 116 -6.38 -14.02 -9.61
N LYS A 117 -6.77 -13.39 -8.51
CA LYS A 117 -6.88 -11.93 -8.42
C LYS A 117 -5.54 -11.23 -8.30
N ILE A 118 -4.56 -11.83 -7.63
CA ILE A 118 -3.19 -11.31 -7.54
C ILE A 118 -2.52 -11.36 -8.91
N ASP A 119 -2.69 -12.45 -9.67
CA ASP A 119 -2.14 -12.60 -11.02
C ASP A 119 -2.72 -11.58 -12.02
N GLU A 120 -3.91 -11.04 -11.75
CA GLU A 120 -4.47 -9.91 -12.50
C GLU A 120 -3.75 -8.58 -12.23
N VAL A 121 -3.02 -8.44 -11.11
CA VAL A 121 -2.30 -7.21 -10.75
C VAL A 121 -1.00 -7.15 -11.53
N LYS A 122 -0.85 -6.12 -12.37
CA LYS A 122 0.30 -6.00 -13.26
C LYS A 122 1.27 -4.96 -12.69
N PRO A 123 2.52 -5.31 -12.39
CA PRO A 123 3.48 -4.34 -11.89
C PRO A 123 3.68 -3.23 -12.93
N ASP A 124 3.78 -1.99 -12.47
CA ASP A 124 4.22 -0.90 -13.32
C ASP A 124 5.74 -0.81 -13.22
N PHE A 125 6.39 -1.26 -14.26
CA PHE A 125 7.83 -1.32 -14.33
C PHE A 125 8.48 -0.03 -14.84
N THR A 126 7.66 0.96 -15.22
CA THR A 126 8.12 2.18 -15.88
C THR A 126 8.50 3.30 -14.92
N GLY A 127 8.03 3.23 -13.67
CA GLY A 127 8.49 4.08 -12.57
C GLY A 127 9.79 3.54 -12.02
N GLY A 128 10.79 4.41 -11.82
CA GLY A 128 12.05 4.00 -11.23
C GLY A 128 11.81 3.38 -9.86
N TYR A 129 11.98 2.06 -9.73
CA TYR A 129 11.73 1.36 -8.48
C TYR A 129 12.59 1.93 -7.35
N ILE A 130 11.92 2.27 -6.26
CA ILE A 130 12.56 2.74 -5.02
C ILE A 130 13.13 1.55 -4.22
N LEU A 131 12.81 0.31 -4.64
CA LEU A 131 13.08 -0.93 -3.91
C LEU A 131 14.50 -1.53 -4.04
N TYR A 132 15.44 -0.89 -4.75
CA TYR A 132 16.76 -1.47 -4.98
C TYR A 132 17.89 -0.64 -4.36
N ASP A 133 18.53 -1.19 -3.33
CA ASP A 133 19.66 -0.61 -2.59
C ASP A 133 21.03 -1.17 -3.04
N GLY A 134 21.09 -1.78 -4.21
CA GLY A 134 22.35 -2.28 -4.78
C GLY A 134 23.07 -1.24 -5.65
N PRO A 135 24.37 -1.45 -5.94
CA PRO A 135 25.23 -0.47 -6.62
C PRO A 135 24.79 -0.15 -8.07
N HIS A 136 23.96 -1.00 -8.68
CA HIS A 136 23.43 -0.83 -10.03
C HIS A 136 21.94 -1.14 -10.06
N ARG A 137 21.10 -0.15 -10.41
CA ARG A 137 19.67 -0.36 -10.60
C ARG A 137 19.44 -1.44 -11.67
N PRO A 138 18.67 -2.51 -11.39
CA PRO A 138 18.42 -3.56 -12.36
C PRO A 138 17.69 -3.02 -13.60
N THR A 139 17.99 -3.60 -14.76
CA THR A 139 17.28 -3.28 -16.00
C THR A 139 15.83 -3.77 -15.93
N LEU A 140 14.96 -3.24 -16.79
CA LEU A 140 13.57 -3.72 -16.92
C LEU A 140 13.51 -5.25 -17.13
N GLU A 141 14.41 -5.77 -17.96
CA GLU A 141 14.50 -7.20 -18.26
C GLU A 141 14.92 -8.02 -17.03
N GLN A 142 15.87 -7.52 -16.23
CA GLN A 142 16.27 -8.17 -14.98
C GLN A 142 15.13 -8.15 -13.95
N MET A 143 14.41 -7.03 -13.83
CA MET A 143 13.26 -6.92 -12.95
C MET A 143 12.13 -7.86 -13.35
N GLN A 144 11.84 -7.96 -14.66
CA GLN A 144 10.86 -8.92 -15.17
C GLN A 144 11.29 -10.35 -14.82
N LYS A 145 12.56 -10.70 -15.02
CA LYS A 145 13.08 -12.03 -14.72
C LYS A 145 12.98 -12.38 -13.23
N TYR A 146 13.27 -11.44 -12.33
CA TYR A 146 13.09 -11.65 -10.89
C TYR A 146 11.61 -11.82 -10.55
N TYR A 147 10.76 -10.93 -11.06
CA TYR A 147 9.32 -10.96 -10.82
C TYR A 147 8.69 -12.27 -11.31
N ASP A 148 9.11 -12.80 -12.45
CA ASP A 148 8.60 -14.07 -13.00
C ASP A 148 8.94 -15.27 -12.09
N GLY A 149 10.07 -15.21 -11.38
CA GLY A 149 10.49 -16.22 -10.42
C GLY A 149 9.81 -16.13 -9.05
N TRP A 150 9.11 -15.04 -8.76
CA TRP A 150 8.45 -14.82 -7.47
C TRP A 150 7.13 -15.57 -7.36
N ASN A 151 6.84 -16.04 -6.14
CA ASN A 151 5.52 -16.53 -5.79
C ASN A 151 4.52 -15.37 -5.70
N MET A 152 3.22 -15.69 -5.63
CA MET A 152 2.16 -14.67 -5.68
C MET A 152 2.22 -13.66 -4.53
N PHE A 153 2.66 -14.07 -3.33
CA PHE A 153 2.74 -13.17 -2.18
C PHE A 153 3.93 -12.22 -2.29
N GLU A 154 5.05 -12.69 -2.82
CA GLU A 154 6.20 -11.85 -3.14
C GLU A 154 5.84 -10.81 -4.21
N LYS A 155 5.09 -11.21 -5.25
CA LYS A 155 4.57 -10.31 -6.28
C LYS A 155 3.63 -9.25 -5.69
N LEU A 156 2.67 -9.66 -4.87
CA LEU A 156 1.74 -8.74 -4.24
C LEU A 156 2.45 -7.76 -3.30
N ASN A 157 3.36 -8.25 -2.46
CA ASN A 157 4.20 -7.42 -1.59
C ASN A 157 4.95 -6.36 -2.39
N PHE A 158 5.63 -6.76 -3.47
CA PHE A 158 6.36 -5.83 -4.34
C PHE A 158 5.44 -4.72 -4.87
N ILE A 159 4.27 -5.09 -5.41
CA ILE A 159 3.34 -4.11 -5.97
C ILE A 159 2.78 -3.18 -4.89
N ILE A 160 2.39 -3.70 -3.73
CA ILE A 160 1.88 -2.89 -2.62
C ILE A 160 2.95 -1.91 -2.17
N HIS A 161 4.18 -2.39 -1.97
CA HIS A 161 5.25 -1.54 -1.46
C HIS A 161 5.67 -0.47 -2.47
N ASP A 162 5.78 -0.81 -3.76
CA ASP A 162 6.01 0.18 -4.83
C ASP A 162 4.89 1.24 -4.88
N LEU A 163 3.63 0.83 -4.76
CA LEU A 163 2.50 1.77 -4.71
C LEU A 163 2.60 2.71 -3.51
N ILE A 164 2.90 2.19 -2.32
CA ILE A 164 2.98 3.01 -1.10
C ILE A 164 4.12 4.00 -1.19
N LEU A 165 5.31 3.59 -1.62
CA LEU A 165 6.45 4.52 -1.75
C LEU A 165 6.16 5.62 -2.77
N ASN A 166 5.50 5.29 -3.88
CA ASN A 166 5.09 6.30 -4.87
C ASN A 166 4.03 7.26 -4.31
N ILE A 167 3.03 6.75 -3.57
CA ILE A 167 2.02 7.59 -2.92
C ILE A 167 2.68 8.51 -1.90
N GLU A 168 3.52 7.97 -1.00
CA GLU A 168 4.23 8.74 0.00
C GLU A 168 5.06 9.85 -0.64
N PHE A 169 5.85 9.52 -1.67
CA PHE A 169 6.66 10.48 -2.41
C PHE A 169 5.81 11.58 -3.05
N ASN A 170 4.75 11.22 -3.76
CA ASN A 170 3.92 12.20 -4.46
C ASN A 170 3.08 13.06 -3.50
N VAL A 171 2.51 12.47 -2.45
CA VAL A 171 1.78 13.18 -1.39
C VAL A 171 2.70 14.17 -0.68
N SER A 172 3.92 13.75 -0.38
CA SER A 172 4.94 14.58 0.28
C SER A 172 5.42 15.75 -0.57
N ASN A 173 5.26 15.69 -1.89
CA ASN A 173 5.73 16.69 -2.84
C ASN A 173 4.60 17.48 -3.50
N LEU A 174 3.36 17.32 -3.04
CA LEU A 174 2.28 18.25 -3.40
C LEU A 174 2.61 19.61 -2.81
N GLU A 175 2.68 20.62 -3.68
CA GLU A 175 2.65 22.01 -3.26
C GLU A 175 1.25 22.31 -2.71
N ASP A 176 1.18 22.92 -1.52
CA ASP A 176 -0.08 23.33 -0.86
C ASP A 176 -0.83 24.42 -1.65
#